data_AF-A0A7Y4ZFW4-F1
#
_entry.id   AF-A0A7Y4ZFW4-F1
#
_cell.length_a   1.000
_cell.length_b   1.000
_cell.length_c   1.000
_cell.angle_alpha   90.00
_cell.angle_beta   90.00
_cell.angle_gamma   90.00
#
_symmetry.space_group_name_H-M   'P 1'
#
loop_
_entity.id
_entity.type
_entity.pdbx_description
1 polymer ?
#
loop_
_entity_poly.entity_id
_entity_poly.type
_entity_poly.pdbx_seq_one_letter_code
_entity_poly.pdbx_strand_id
1 'polypeptide(L)'
;MDRTALLAGVALFDAGRYFEAHEVWEGPWLTEPDPQVRRFLQALIQLAAGFHKLRSPTGEASASRLLGKALAKLTDLPDELLGIDVAGLRQAAREWEGSLGSGAPPAIGHLVPPVL
;
A
#
# COMPACT_ATOMS: atom_id res chain seq x y z
N MET A 1 13.22 5.44 -9.53
CA MET A 1 11.94 6.09 -9.19
C MET A 1 12.10 7.58 -8.90
N ASP A 2 11.18 8.43 -9.36
CA ASP A 2 11.00 9.81 -8.87
C ASP A 2 10.38 9.85 -7.46
N ARG A 3 11.07 10.47 -6.51
CA ARG A 3 10.62 10.60 -5.11
C ARG A 3 9.36 11.47 -4.99
N THR A 4 9.11 12.36 -5.94
CA THR A 4 7.92 13.23 -5.96
C THR A 4 6.66 12.40 -6.13
N ALA A 5 6.63 11.48 -7.11
CA ALA A 5 5.51 10.58 -7.33
C ALA A 5 5.28 9.63 -6.14
N LEU A 6 6.36 9.18 -5.47
CA LEU A 6 6.24 8.35 -4.27
C LEU A 6 5.44 9.08 -3.19
N LEU A 7 5.91 10.26 -2.82
CA LEU A 7 5.36 11.05 -1.73
C LEU A 7 3.96 11.58 -2.07
N ALA A 8 3.71 11.93 -3.33
CA ALA A 8 2.38 12.33 -3.79
C ALA A 8 1.36 11.19 -3.63
N GLY A 9 1.71 9.97 -4.05
CA GLY A 9 0.83 8.81 -3.84
C GLY A 9 0.66 8.47 -2.37
N VAL A 10 1.70 8.64 -1.54
CA VAL A 10 1.61 8.45 -0.08
C VAL A 10 0.59 9.42 0.52
N ALA A 11 0.69 10.72 0.19
CA ALA A 11 -0.24 11.73 0.69
C ALA A 11 -1.69 11.46 0.23
N LEU A 12 -1.88 10.95 -0.99
CA LEU A 12 -3.20 10.55 -1.49
C LEU A 12 -3.74 9.32 -0.74
N PHE A 13 -2.90 8.32 -0.50
CA PHE A 13 -3.25 7.12 0.24
C PHE A 13 -3.70 7.46 1.67
N ASP A 14 -2.90 8.26 2.37
CA ASP A 14 -3.18 8.71 3.74
C ASP A 14 -4.44 9.60 3.81
N ALA A 15 -4.78 10.30 2.73
CA ALA A 15 -6.04 11.05 2.59
C ALA A 15 -7.24 10.18 2.18
N GLY A 16 -7.09 8.85 2.09
CA GLY A 16 -8.12 7.92 1.67
C GLY A 16 -8.45 7.94 0.17
N ARG A 17 -7.66 8.67 -0.64
CA ARG A 17 -7.78 8.78 -2.11
C ARG A 17 -7.04 7.64 -2.79
N TYR A 18 -7.47 6.42 -2.47
CA TYR A 18 -6.75 5.20 -2.83
C TYR A 18 -6.67 4.95 -4.34
N PHE A 19 -7.71 5.29 -5.11
CA PHE A 19 -7.65 5.12 -6.57
C PHE A 19 -6.62 6.06 -7.19
N GLU A 20 -6.58 7.31 -6.74
CA GLU A 20 -5.61 8.29 -7.24
C GLU A 20 -4.18 7.96 -6.80
N ALA A 21 -3.99 7.44 -5.59
CA ALA A 21 -2.70 6.91 -5.15
C ALA A 21 -2.22 5.77 -6.07
N HIS A 22 -3.12 4.85 -6.43
CA HIS A 22 -2.85 3.79 -7.40
C HIS A 22 -2.38 4.36 -8.74
N GLU A 23 -3.12 5.31 -9.32
CA GLU A 23 -2.78 5.90 -10.62
C GLU A 23 -1.42 6.61 -10.60
N VAL A 24 -1.11 7.34 -9.52
CA VAL A 24 0.18 8.03 -9.37
C VAL A 24 1.37 7.05 -9.35
N TRP A 25 1.20 5.86 -8.78
CA TRP A 25 2.26 4.86 -8.70
C TRP A 25 2.34 3.93 -9.92
N GLU A 26 1.27 3.75 -10.68
CA GLU A 26 1.22 2.81 -11.82
C GLU A 26 2.22 3.18 -12.92
N GLY A 27 2.29 4.46 -13.31
CA GLY A 27 3.24 4.95 -14.31
C GLY A 27 4.70 4.63 -13.94
N PRO A 28 5.19 5.10 -12.78
CA PRO A 28 6.53 4.78 -12.29
C PRO A 28 6.79 3.27 -12.19
N TRP A 29 5.81 2.48 -11.72
CA TRP A 29 5.94 1.02 -11.59
C TRP A 29 6.18 0.32 -12.93
N LEU A 30 5.50 0.76 -14.00
CA LEU A 30 5.64 0.17 -15.33
C LEU A 30 7.06 0.31 -15.89
N THR A 31 7.74 1.41 -15.55
CA THR A 31 9.06 1.76 -16.09
C THR A 31 10.23 1.55 -15.11
N GLU A 32 9.97 1.11 -13.88
CA GLU A 32 11.00 1.01 -12.84
C GLU A 32 11.98 -0.15 -13.11
N PRO A 33 13.29 0.14 -13.32
CA PRO A 33 14.29 -0.89 -13.59
C PRO A 33 14.75 -1.64 -12.33
N ASP A 34 14.70 -1.02 -11.15
CA ASP A 34 15.13 -1.67 -9.92
C ASP A 34 14.08 -2.70 -9.45
N PRO A 35 14.43 -3.99 -9.33
CA PRO A 35 13.46 -5.03 -8.99
C PRO A 35 12.89 -4.90 -7.56
N GLN A 36 13.64 -4.35 -6.61
CA GLN A 36 13.16 -4.11 -5.25
C GLN A 36 12.19 -2.93 -5.23
N VAL A 37 12.54 -1.83 -5.89
CA VAL A 37 11.67 -0.65 -5.99
C VAL A 37 10.40 -0.96 -6.77
N ARG A 38 10.51 -1.70 -7.88
CA ARG A 38 9.35 -2.14 -8.66
C ARG A 38 8.44 -3.05 -7.84
N ARG A 39 9.01 -3.98 -7.04
CA ARG A 39 8.24 -4.83 -6.12
C ARG A 39 7.54 -4.01 -5.04
N PHE A 40 8.22 -3.01 -4.49
CA PHE A 40 7.68 -2.09 -3.50
C PHE A 40 6.50 -1.28 -4.05
N LEU A 41 6.66 -0.64 -5.22
CA LEU A 41 5.57 0.09 -5.88
C LEU A 41 4.38 -0.82 -6.18
N GLN A 42 4.64 -2.05 -6.62
CA GLN A 42 3.56 -3.01 -6.84
C GLN A 42 2.80 -3.36 -5.57
N ALA A 43 3.48 -3.42 -4.41
CA ALA A 43 2.83 -3.61 -3.13
C ALA A 43 1.94 -2.41 -2.77
N LEU A 44 2.44 -1.18 -2.92
CA LEU A 44 1.67 0.04 -2.68
C LEU A 44 0.42 0.14 -3.57
N ILE A 45 0.56 -0.16 -4.86
CA ILE A 45 -0.54 -0.23 -5.83
C ILE A 45 -1.59 -1.26 -5.40
N GLN A 46 -1.17 -2.42 -4.91
CA GLN A 46 -2.08 -3.47 -4.43
C GLN A 46 -2.79 -3.10 -3.13
N LEU A 47 -2.10 -2.45 -2.19
CA LEU A 47 -2.73 -1.87 -0.99
C LEU A 47 -3.81 -0.87 -1.41
N ALA A 48 -3.45 0.10 -2.25
CA ALA A 48 -4.37 1.13 -2.74
C ALA A 48 -5.59 0.54 -3.45
N ALA A 49 -5.38 -0.43 -4.35
CA ALA A 49 -6.48 -1.14 -5.01
C ALA A 49 -7.36 -1.91 -3.99
N GLY A 50 -6.75 -2.55 -2.98
CA GLY A 50 -7.47 -3.27 -1.94
C GLY A 50 -8.38 -2.35 -1.12
N PHE A 51 -7.84 -1.24 -0.62
CA PHE A 51 -8.60 -0.23 0.11
C PHE A 51 -9.68 0.44 -0.75
N HIS A 52 -9.41 0.69 -2.04
CA HIS A 52 -10.44 1.16 -2.96
C HIS A 52 -11.59 0.15 -3.09
N LYS A 53 -11.30 -1.16 -3.17
CA LYS A 53 -12.33 -2.20 -3.27
C LYS A 53 -13.23 -2.26 -2.02
N LEU A 54 -12.72 -1.95 -0.83
CA LEU A 54 -13.54 -1.90 0.40
C LEU A 54 -14.67 -0.86 0.34
N ARG A 55 -14.64 0.10 -0.61
CA ARG A 55 -15.75 1.03 -0.84
C ARG A 55 -16.98 0.36 -1.47
N SER A 56 -16.82 -0.84 -2.04
CA SER A 56 -17.92 -1.63 -2.60
C SER A 56 -18.48 -2.61 -1.55
N PRO A 57 -19.81 -2.77 -1.44
CA PRO A 57 -20.44 -3.75 -0.54
C PRO A 57 -20.01 -5.21 -0.78
N THR A 58 -19.51 -5.53 -1.97
CA THR A 58 -19.05 -6.89 -2.35
C THR A 58 -17.52 -6.96 -2.50
N GLY A 59 -16.80 -5.93 -2.04
CA GLY A 59 -15.38 -5.77 -2.29
C GLY A 59 -14.45 -6.50 -1.34
N GLU A 60 -14.95 -6.98 -0.19
CA GLU A 60 -14.11 -7.52 0.91
C GLU A 60 -13.20 -8.66 0.47
N ALA A 61 -13.74 -9.68 -0.20
CA ALA A 61 -12.93 -10.81 -0.68
C ALA A 61 -11.85 -10.38 -1.68
N SER A 62 -12.15 -9.39 -2.51
CA SER A 62 -11.16 -8.83 -3.45
C SER A 62 -10.09 -8.02 -2.72
N ALA A 63 -10.48 -7.25 -1.71
CA ALA A 63 -9.57 -6.47 -0.88
C ALA A 63 -8.62 -7.39 -0.10
N SER A 64 -9.14 -8.40 0.59
CA SER A 64 -8.35 -9.40 1.33
C SER A 64 -7.28 -10.03 0.43
N ARG A 65 -7.66 -10.49 -0.77
CA ARG A 65 -6.71 -11.05 -1.74
C ARG A 65 -5.64 -10.06 -2.19
N LEU A 66 -5.96 -8.77 -2.32
CA LEU A 66 -5.01 -7.74 -2.72
C LEU A 66 -4.06 -7.38 -1.59
N LEU A 67 -4.56 -7.26 -0.36
CA LEU A 67 -3.75 -7.00 0.84
C LEU A 67 -2.77 -8.17 1.10
N GLY A 68 -3.22 -9.41 1.00
CA GLY A 68 -2.34 -10.58 1.15
C GLY A 68 -1.23 -10.62 0.09
N LYS A 69 -1.53 -10.24 -1.15
CA LYS A 69 -0.51 -10.11 -2.22
C LYS A 69 0.48 -8.97 -1.94
N ALA A 70 0.00 -7.84 -1.44
CA ALA A 70 0.86 -6.72 -1.07
C ALA A 70 1.80 -7.11 0.09
N LEU A 71 1.26 -7.71 1.15
CA LEU A 71 2.03 -8.20 2.29
C LEU A 71 3.11 -9.19 1.84
N ALA A 72 2.78 -10.17 1.00
CA ALA A 72 3.74 -11.12 0.46
C ALA A 72 4.91 -10.43 -0.28
N LYS A 73 4.65 -9.32 -0.97
CA LYS A 73 5.70 -8.54 -1.64
C LYS A 73 6.57 -7.76 -0.68
N LEU A 74 5.98 -7.25 0.40
CA LEU A 74 6.68 -6.49 1.41
C LEU A 74 7.60 -7.37 2.28
N THR A 75 7.23 -8.64 2.52
CA THR A 75 7.95 -9.57 3.42
C THR A 75 9.46 -9.63 3.19
N ASP A 76 9.90 -9.69 1.93
CA ASP A 76 11.32 -9.85 1.55
C ASP A 76 12.02 -8.52 1.18
N LEU A 77 11.38 -7.37 1.41
CA LEU A 77 12.00 -6.08 1.17
C LEU A 77 12.82 -5.63 2.39
N PRO A 78 13.85 -4.78 2.19
CA PRO A 78 14.58 -4.14 3.29
C PRO A 78 13.63 -3.39 4.24
N ASP A 79 14.06 -3.21 5.48
CA ASP A 79 13.27 -2.51 6.51
C ASP A 79 13.01 -1.04 6.17
N GLU A 80 13.89 -0.42 5.38
CA GLU A 80 13.73 0.91 4.82
C GLU A 80 14.00 0.90 3.32
N LEU A 81 13.14 1.54 2.52
CA LEU A 81 13.33 1.68 1.09
C LEU A 81 12.85 3.06 0.62
N LEU A 82 13.71 3.79 -0.10
CA LEU A 82 13.45 5.16 -0.57
C LEU A 82 13.09 6.17 0.55
N GLY A 83 13.54 5.89 1.79
CA GLY A 83 13.23 6.68 2.98
C GLY A 83 11.83 6.43 3.54
N ILE A 84 11.19 5.31 3.19
CA ILE A 84 9.95 4.83 3.79
C ILE A 84 10.25 3.68 4.74
N ASP A 85 9.62 3.68 5.91
CA ASP A 85 9.64 2.57 6.88
C ASP A 85 8.81 1.39 6.37
N VAL A 86 9.47 0.46 5.68
CA VAL A 86 8.86 -0.75 5.11
C VAL A 86 8.60 -1.79 6.19
N ALA A 87 9.35 -1.78 7.30
CA ALA A 87 9.07 -2.64 8.45
C ALA A 87 7.73 -2.26 9.12
N GLY A 88 7.52 -0.97 9.40
CA GLY A 88 6.26 -0.44 9.89
C GLY A 88 5.10 -0.71 8.93
N LEU A 89 5.30 -0.49 7.62
CA LEU A 89 4.30 -0.80 6.61
C LEU A 89 3.96 -2.30 6.56
N ARG A 90 4.95 -3.20 6.69
CA ARG A 90 4.69 -4.65 6.79
C ARG A 90 3.78 -4.97 7.96
N GLN A 91 4.05 -4.39 9.11
CA GLN A 91 3.25 -4.62 10.31
C GLN A 91 1.82 -4.11 10.11
N ALA A 92 1.66 -2.90 9.60
CA ALA A 92 0.34 -2.34 9.31
C ALA A 92 -0.44 -3.17 8.27
N ALA A 93 0.23 -3.66 7.21
CA ALA A 93 -0.39 -4.53 6.21
C ALA A 93 -0.86 -5.87 6.79
N ARG A 94 -0.15 -6.45 7.77
CA ARG A 94 -0.60 -7.65 8.50
C ARG A 94 -1.85 -7.38 9.30
N GLU A 95 -1.90 -6.23 9.99
CA GLU A 95 -3.05 -5.83 10.79
C GLU A 95 -4.29 -5.58 9.92
N TRP A 96 -4.13 -4.87 8.79
CA TRP A 96 -5.24 -4.66 7.86
C TRP A 96 -5.75 -5.97 7.28
N GLU A 97 -4.85 -6.85 6.83
CA GLU A 97 -5.23 -8.14 6.25
C GLU A 97 -5.95 -9.03 7.27
N GLY A 98 -5.46 -9.09 8.51
CA GLY A 98 -6.10 -9.83 9.59
C GLY A 98 -7.42 -9.22 10.10
N SER A 99 -7.62 -7.91 9.93
CA SER A 99 -8.88 -7.24 10.30
C SER A 99 -10.02 -7.54 9.33
N LEU A 100 -9.70 -7.84 8.06
CA LEU A 100 -10.70 -8.25 7.07
C LEU A 100 -11.26 -9.63 7.47
N GLY A 101 -12.57 -9.67 7.74
CA GLY A 101 -13.26 -10.83 8.32
C GLY A 101 -13.59 -10.72 9.81
N SER A 102 -13.05 -9.71 10.52
CA SER A 102 -13.38 -9.43 11.93
C SER A 102 -14.48 -8.38 12.13
N GLY A 103 -14.90 -7.70 11.05
CA GLY A 103 -15.91 -6.63 11.08
C GLY A 103 -15.38 -5.27 11.59
N ALA A 104 -14.11 -5.18 11.98
CA ALA A 104 -13.47 -3.91 12.31
C ALA A 104 -12.99 -3.22 11.01
N PRO A 105 -13.22 -1.91 10.82
CA PRO A 105 -12.60 -1.19 9.72
C PRO A 105 -11.07 -1.24 9.91
N PRO A 106 -10.28 -1.54 8.86
CA PRO A 106 -8.83 -1.44 8.96
C PRO A 106 -8.49 -0.01 9.41
N ALA A 107 -7.63 0.12 10.43
CA ALA A 107 -7.08 1.42 10.82
C ALA A 107 -6.58 2.10 9.56
N ILE A 108 -6.93 3.37 9.34
CA ILE A 108 -6.50 4.12 8.15
C ILE A 108 -4.99 3.99 8.07
N GLY A 109 -4.52 3.41 6.96
CA GLY A 109 -3.11 3.17 6.81
C GLY A 109 -2.38 4.47 6.58
N HIS A 110 -1.58 4.88 7.55
CA HIS A 110 -0.60 5.92 7.35
C HIS A 110 0.72 5.26 6.93
N LEU A 111 1.18 5.57 5.72
CA LEU A 111 2.47 5.07 5.22
C LEU A 111 3.66 5.77 5.87
N VAL A 112 3.41 6.87 6.58
CA VAL A 112 4.37 7.58 7.43
C VAL A 112 3.69 7.80 8.78
N PRO A 113 4.29 7.44 9.93
CA PRO A 113 3.72 7.85 11.21
C PRO A 113 3.58 9.38 11.22
N PRO A 114 2.47 9.95 11.73
CA PRO A 114 2.41 11.40 11.92
C PRO A 114 3.61 11.79 12.77
N VAL A 115 4.46 12.66 12.22
CA VAL A 115 5.55 13.27 12.99
C VAL A 115 4.89 13.92 14.20
N LEU A 116 5.25 13.47 15.41
CA LEU A 116 4.83 14.11 16.66
C LEU A 116 5.28 15.56 16.71
#